data_AF-A0A7R9M4B3-F1
#
_entry.id   AF-A0A7R9M4B3-F1
#
_cell.length_a   1.000
_cell.length_b   1.000
_cell.length_c   1.000
_cell.angle_alpha   90.00
_cell.angle_beta   90.00
_cell.angle_gamma   90.00
#
_symmetry.space_group_name_H-M   'P 1'
#
loop_
_entity.id
_entity.type
_entity.pdbx_description
1 polymer ?
#
loop_
_entity_poly.entity_id
_entity_poly.type
_entity_poly.pdbx_seq_one_letter_code
_entity_poly.pdbx_strand_id
1 'polypeptide(L)'
;MSLSDSTSYQRMVSLTRYPQCGDPEKLRQNIDSFIDLSLSTDACFLFSPSQIALSAVVYAASKLEINLDPSNEIKQLQKVMRKLWSMITSVSTPQREQVRAIEQKLELCRNQSNNPDSKDYQRSLDEEMGEETVPFEQYARICQEQERSDQKLIETTGMSSKRQKF
;
A
#
# COMPACT_ATOMS: atom_id res chain seq x y z
N MET A 1 2.63 33.67 -27.14
CA MET A 1 3.06 32.71 -26.10
C MET A 1 3.73 33.52 -25.00
N SER A 2 3.01 33.68 -23.90
CA SER A 2 3.03 34.84 -23.03
C SER A 2 4.15 34.81 -21.99
N LEU A 3 4.94 35.89 -21.94
CA LEU A 3 5.94 36.19 -20.89
C LEU A 3 5.36 36.19 -19.46
N SER A 4 4.03 36.30 -19.31
CA SER A 4 3.33 36.29 -18.02
C SER A 4 3.29 34.93 -17.30
N ASP A 5 3.48 33.82 -18.03
CA ASP A 5 3.54 32.49 -17.41
C ASP A 5 4.89 32.24 -16.73
N SER A 6 5.97 32.81 -17.27
CA SER A 6 7.31 32.68 -16.70
C SER A 6 7.45 33.43 -15.37
N THR A 7 6.83 34.60 -15.25
CA THR A 7 6.86 35.40 -14.01
C THR A 7 6.01 34.77 -12.91
N SER A 8 4.89 34.13 -13.25
CA SER A 8 4.04 33.40 -12.29
C SER A 8 4.72 32.14 -11.75
N TYR A 9 5.42 31.40 -12.61
CA TYR A 9 6.28 30.28 -12.20
C TYR A 9 7.41 30.76 -11.28
N GLN A 10 8.13 31.82 -11.64
CA GLN A 10 9.17 32.38 -10.76
C GLN A 10 8.61 32.87 -9.42
N ARG A 11 7.39 33.44 -9.40
CA ARG A 11 6.73 33.86 -8.16
C ARG A 11 6.38 32.69 -7.26
N MET A 12 5.92 31.58 -7.84
CA MET A 12 5.63 30.34 -7.11
C MET A 12 6.89 29.76 -6.47
N VAL A 13 8.02 29.79 -7.17
CA VAL A 13 9.32 29.31 -6.66
C VAL A 13 9.87 30.25 -5.56
N SER A 14 9.58 31.56 -5.63
CA SER A 14 10.04 32.57 -4.66
C SER A 14 9.24 32.67 -3.35
N LEU A 15 8.18 31.88 -3.17
CA LEU A 15 7.30 31.92 -1.99
C LEU A 15 7.80 31.08 -0.80
N THR A 16 9.03 30.58 -0.85
CA THR A 16 9.65 29.98 0.32
C THR A 16 10.01 31.09 1.31
N ARG A 17 9.67 30.90 2.61
CA ARG A 17 9.99 31.87 3.68
C ARG A 17 11.51 32.00 3.95
N TYR A 18 12.34 31.43 3.10
CA TYR A 18 13.78 31.30 3.27
C TYR A 18 14.49 31.68 1.97
N PRO A 19 14.67 32.98 1.69
CA PRO A 19 15.25 33.47 0.43
C PRO A 19 16.72 33.05 0.22
N GLN A 20 17.39 32.58 1.27
CA GLN A 20 18.76 32.06 1.20
C GLN A 20 18.82 30.64 0.62
N CYS A 21 17.70 29.91 0.61
CA CYS A 21 17.56 28.60 -0.02
C CYS A 21 17.08 28.85 -1.44
N GLY A 22 18.01 29.02 -2.38
CA GLY A 22 17.73 29.42 -3.77
C GLY A 22 16.64 28.60 -4.47
N ASP A 23 17.02 27.59 -5.25
CA ASP A 23 16.05 26.73 -5.94
C ASP A 23 15.74 25.47 -5.10
N PRO A 24 14.53 25.32 -4.54
CA PRO A 24 14.17 24.19 -3.69
C PRO A 24 14.13 22.86 -4.44
N GLU A 25 13.99 22.85 -5.77
CA GLU A 25 14.02 21.59 -6.55
C GLU A 25 15.39 20.92 -6.48
N LYS A 26 16.46 21.66 -6.19
CA LYS A 26 17.81 21.09 -5.98
C LYS A 26 17.90 20.21 -4.73
N LEU A 27 17.05 20.46 -3.74
CA LEU A 27 16.98 19.64 -2.52
C LEU A 27 16.25 18.32 -2.79
N ARG A 28 15.29 18.33 -3.72
CA ARG A 28 14.36 17.23 -3.96
C ARG A 28 15.07 15.90 -4.22
N GLN A 29 16.08 15.89 -5.09
CA GLN A 29 16.84 14.66 -5.38
C GLN A 29 17.49 14.05 -4.13
N ASN A 30 18.04 14.89 -3.26
CA ASN A 30 18.67 14.44 -2.01
C ASN A 30 17.63 14.02 -0.96
N ILE A 31 16.46 14.68 -0.94
CA ILE A 31 15.33 14.33 -0.09
C ILE A 31 14.78 12.95 -0.48
N ASP A 32 14.49 12.74 -1.77
CA ASP A 32 13.94 11.48 -2.28
C ASP A 32 14.91 10.33 -2.01
N SER A 33 16.21 10.53 -2.30
CA SER A 33 17.25 9.54 -1.99
C SER A 33 17.33 9.20 -0.49
N PHE A 34 17.14 10.19 0.40
CA PHE A 34 17.13 9.96 1.83
C PHE A 34 15.89 9.18 2.28
N ILE A 35 14.72 9.46 1.69
CA ILE A 35 13.48 8.75 1.97
C ILE A 35 13.59 7.29 1.52
N ASP A 36 14.12 7.02 0.33
CA ASP A 36 14.31 5.65 -0.18
C ASP A 36 15.23 4.83 0.73
N LEU A 37 16.32 5.43 1.20
CA LEU A 37 17.21 4.79 2.17
C LEU A 37 16.51 4.56 3.52
N SER A 38 15.65 5.48 3.95
CA SER A 38 14.87 5.33 5.19
C SER A 38 13.91 4.15 5.09
N LEU A 39 13.29 3.92 3.93
CA LEU A 39 12.39 2.79 3.66
C LEU A 39 13.10 1.44 3.68
N SER A 40 14.42 1.43 3.45
CA SER A 40 15.26 0.24 3.56
C SER A 40 15.66 -0.10 5.01
N THR A 41 15.07 0.59 6.00
CA THR A 41 15.35 0.44 7.43
C THR A 41 14.07 0.41 8.25
N ASP A 42 14.20 0.11 9.54
CA ASP A 42 13.10 0.19 10.51
C ASP A 42 12.71 1.63 10.90
N ALA A 43 13.21 2.66 10.19
CA ALA A 43 12.95 4.06 10.49
C ALA A 43 11.44 4.36 10.56
N CYS A 44 10.63 3.77 9.68
CA CYS A 44 9.18 3.98 9.64
C CYS A 44 8.45 3.45 10.89
N PHE A 45 9.06 2.53 11.63
CA PHE A 45 8.52 2.02 12.90
C PHE A 45 9.01 2.82 14.11
N LEU A 46 10.13 3.53 13.98
CA LEU A 46 10.83 4.18 15.09
C LEU A 46 10.62 5.69 15.15
N PHE A 47 10.24 6.32 14.04
CA PHE A 47 10.12 7.77 13.92
C PHE A 47 8.81 8.18 13.24
N SER A 48 8.31 9.36 13.58
CA SER A 48 7.12 9.89 12.92
C SER A 48 7.44 10.39 11.49
N PRO A 49 6.47 10.39 10.57
CA PRO A 49 6.69 10.90 9.21
C PRO A 49 7.25 12.32 9.17
N SER A 50 6.82 13.19 10.09
CA SER A 50 7.32 14.56 10.22
C SER A 50 8.80 14.61 10.61
N GLN A 51 9.27 13.67 11.46
CA GLN A 51 10.68 13.58 11.86
C GLN A 51 11.55 13.10 10.70
N ILE A 52 11.07 12.12 9.92
CA ILE A 52 11.76 11.60 8.74
C ILE A 52 11.86 12.70 7.68
N ALA A 53 10.75 13.36 7.36
CA ALA A 53 10.70 14.44 6.37
C ALA A 53 11.63 15.60 6.74
N LEU A 54 11.61 16.04 8.00
CA LEU A 54 12.48 17.12 8.46
C LEU A 54 13.96 16.72 8.43
N SER A 55 14.27 15.49 8.82
CA SER A 55 15.64 14.97 8.73
C SER A 55 16.12 14.93 7.28
N ALA A 56 15.27 14.55 6.33
CA ALA A 56 15.58 14.53 4.90
C ALA A 56 15.87 15.95 4.35
N VAL A 57 15.06 16.94 4.75
CA VAL A 57 15.27 18.35 4.34
C VAL A 57 16.57 18.90 4.89
N VAL A 58 16.87 18.68 6.18
CA VAL A 58 18.13 19.17 6.76
C VAL A 58 19.33 18.40 6.22
N TYR A 59 19.19 17.12 5.93
CA TYR A 59 20.22 16.33 5.24
C TYR A 59 20.53 16.91 3.86
N ALA A 60 19.50 17.17 3.05
CA ALA A 60 19.65 17.76 1.73
C ALA A 60 20.29 19.15 1.79
N ALA A 61 19.90 19.97 2.77
CA ALA A 61 20.49 21.28 2.97
C ALA A 61 21.97 21.19 3.39
N SER A 62 22.31 20.27 4.30
CA SER A 62 23.68 19.99 4.72
C SER A 62 24.55 19.53 3.54
N LYS A 63 24.01 18.70 2.64
CA LYS A 63 24.68 18.27 1.40
C LYS A 63 24.93 19.41 0.39
N LEU A 64 24.09 20.43 0.40
CA LEU A 64 24.22 21.63 -0.43
C LEU A 64 24.91 22.79 0.30
N GLU A 65 25.46 22.54 1.50
CA GLU A 65 26.09 23.56 2.37
C GLU A 65 25.18 24.75 2.70
N ILE A 66 23.86 24.53 2.66
CA ILE A 66 22.85 25.51 3.05
C ILE A 66 22.68 25.43 4.56
N ASN A 67 23.07 26.49 5.27
CA ASN A 67 22.98 26.53 6.73
C ASN A 67 21.54 26.73 7.20
N LEU A 68 20.79 25.65 7.32
CA LEU A 68 19.51 25.61 8.02
C LEU A 68 19.77 25.45 9.53
N ASP A 69 20.35 26.45 10.19
CA ASP A 69 20.60 26.37 11.63
C ASP A 69 19.25 26.44 12.37
N PRO A 70 18.80 25.33 12.96
CA PRO A 70 17.53 25.32 13.65
C PRO A 70 17.73 25.85 15.07
N SER A 71 16.89 26.78 15.52
CA SER A 71 17.00 27.41 16.86
C SER A 71 17.11 26.38 18.00
N ASN A 72 17.60 26.83 19.17
CA ASN A 72 17.95 26.02 20.36
C ASN A 72 16.94 24.94 20.80
N GLU A 73 15.66 25.04 20.42
CA GLU A 73 14.60 24.05 20.69
C GLU A 73 14.80 22.73 19.92
N ILE A 74 15.68 22.71 18.92
CA ILE A 74 15.88 21.58 18.01
C ILE A 74 16.99 20.61 18.47
N LYS A 75 17.60 20.81 19.63
CA LYS A 75 18.62 19.88 20.18
C LYS A 75 18.11 18.44 20.35
N GLN A 76 16.86 18.26 20.76
CA GLN A 76 16.25 16.93 20.85
C GLN A 76 16.06 16.31 19.45
N LEU A 77 15.65 17.12 18.48
CA LEU A 77 15.48 16.70 17.10
C LEU A 77 16.82 16.42 16.41
N GLN A 78 17.89 17.13 16.74
CA GLN A 78 19.24 16.79 16.28
C GLN A 78 19.67 15.38 16.74
N LYS A 79 19.24 14.94 17.93
CA LYS A 79 19.50 13.57 18.41
C LYS A 79 18.74 12.53 17.56
N VAL A 80 17.48 12.82 17.22
CA VAL A 80 16.66 12.01 16.32
C VAL A 80 17.34 11.88 14.95
N MET A 81 17.76 13.01 14.38
CA MET A 81 18.41 13.06 13.07
C MET A 81 19.73 12.29 13.05
N ARG A 82 20.59 12.43 14.07
CA ARG A 82 21.83 11.64 14.17
C ARG A 82 21.55 10.14 14.23
N LYS A 83 20.51 9.72 14.97
CA LYS A 83 20.12 8.32 15.06
C LYS A 83 19.61 7.79 13.71
N LEU A 84 18.76 8.56 13.03
CA LEU A 84 18.25 8.22 11.72
C LEU A 84 19.37 8.13 10.67
N TRP A 85 20.32 9.07 10.70
CA TRP A 85 21.48 9.06 9.80
C TRP A 85 22.35 7.83 10.01
N SER A 86 22.69 7.50 11.26
CA SER A 86 23.45 6.29 11.59
C SER A 86 22.80 5.03 11.01
N MET A 87 21.47 4.90 11.19
CA MET A 87 20.69 3.77 10.70
C MET A 87 20.77 3.66 9.18
N ILE A 88 20.53 4.76 8.47
CA ILE A 88 20.58 4.82 7.00
C ILE A 88 21.99 4.50 6.47
N THR A 89 23.04 5.03 7.10
CA THR A 89 24.43 4.77 6.68
C THR A 89 24.90 3.36 7.01
N SER A 90 24.25 2.68 7.94
CA SER A 90 24.57 1.30 8.32
C SER A 90 23.94 0.24 7.41
N VAL A 91 23.05 0.65 6.51
CA VAL A 91 22.44 -0.25 5.52
C VAL A 91 23.51 -0.74 4.56
N SER A 92 23.76 -2.04 4.57
CA SER A 92 24.60 -2.70 3.57
C SER A 92 23.71 -3.48 2.62
N THR A 93 24.00 -3.39 1.32
CA THR A 93 23.35 -4.25 0.33
C THR A 93 23.83 -5.69 0.57
N PRO A 94 22.93 -6.65 0.82
CA PRO A 94 23.34 -8.02 1.08
C PRO A 94 24.03 -8.62 -0.16
N GLN A 95 25.09 -9.39 0.06
CA GLN A 95 25.79 -10.05 -1.04
C GLN A 95 24.88 -11.08 -1.71
N ARG A 96 24.93 -11.15 -3.05
CA ARG A 96 24.06 -12.03 -3.84
C ARG A 96 24.17 -13.49 -3.42
N GLU A 97 25.36 -13.93 -3.05
CA GLU A 97 25.64 -15.28 -2.55
C GLU A 97 24.94 -15.55 -1.22
N GLN A 98 24.91 -14.56 -0.32
CA GLN A 98 24.22 -14.68 0.97
C GLN A 98 22.70 -14.73 0.77
N VAL A 99 22.17 -13.90 -0.13
CA VAL A 99 20.75 -13.92 -0.51
C VAL A 99 20.37 -15.30 -1.05
N ARG A 100 21.12 -15.83 -2.02
CA ARG A 100 20.89 -17.17 -2.59
C ARG A 100 20.94 -18.29 -1.54
N ALA A 101 21.88 -18.23 -0.61
CA ALA A 101 21.99 -19.23 0.44
C ALA A 101 20.78 -19.20 1.40
N ILE A 102 20.23 -18.02 1.67
CA ILE A 102 19.01 -17.85 2.48
C ILE A 102 17.79 -18.33 1.69
N GLU A 103 17.66 -17.98 0.42
CA GLU A 103 16.58 -18.46 -0.47
C GLU A 103 16.52 -19.99 -0.51
N GLN A 104 17.68 -20.66 -0.69
CA GLN A 104 17.74 -22.12 -0.68
C GLN A 104 17.29 -22.73 0.66
N LYS A 105 17.60 -22.10 1.78
CA LYS A 105 17.12 -22.55 3.10
C LYS A 105 15.62 -22.30 3.27
N LEU A 106 15.13 -21.18 2.77
CA LEU A 106 13.72 -20.82 2.82
C LEU A 106 12.85 -21.83 2.05
N GLU A 107 13.32 -22.33 0.91
CA GLU A 107 12.61 -23.39 0.16
C GLU A 107 12.35 -24.66 0.99
N LEU A 108 13.26 -24.98 1.93
CA LEU A 108 13.14 -26.17 2.77
C LEU A 108 12.19 -25.99 3.95
N CYS A 109 11.98 -24.76 4.42
CA CYS A 109 11.22 -24.49 5.64
C CYS A 109 9.99 -23.58 5.44
N ARG A 110 9.74 -23.07 4.22
CA ARG A 110 8.57 -22.26 3.92
C ARG A 110 7.29 -23.05 4.14
N ASN A 111 6.27 -22.40 4.70
CA ASN A 111 4.95 -23.00 4.85
C ASN A 111 4.26 -23.08 3.47
N GLN A 112 4.11 -24.29 2.93
CA GLN A 112 3.52 -24.51 1.61
C GLN A 112 2.02 -24.19 1.56
N SER A 113 1.30 -24.20 2.70
CA SER A 113 -0.13 -23.86 2.74
C SER A 113 -0.38 -22.37 2.48
N ASN A 114 0.57 -21.50 2.86
CA ASN A 114 0.48 -20.04 2.69
C ASN A 114 1.35 -19.56 1.51
N ASN A 115 1.81 -20.49 0.68
CA ASN A 115 2.67 -20.18 -0.44
C ASN A 115 1.81 -19.84 -1.67
N PRO A 116 1.84 -18.60 -2.19
CA PRO A 116 1.05 -18.21 -3.37
C PRO A 116 1.37 -19.01 -4.63
N ASP A 117 2.57 -19.57 -4.70
CA ASP A 117 3.02 -20.41 -5.81
C ASP A 117 2.61 -21.89 -5.65
N SER A 118 2.05 -22.27 -4.50
CA SER A 118 1.56 -23.62 -4.25
C SER A 118 0.19 -23.83 -4.89
N LYS A 119 0.01 -24.98 -5.54
CA LYS A 119 -1.29 -25.41 -6.06
C LYS A 119 -2.32 -25.58 -4.94
N ASP A 120 -1.89 -25.87 -3.73
CA ASP A 120 -2.78 -26.06 -2.58
C ASP A 120 -3.34 -24.71 -2.10
N TYR A 121 -2.52 -23.65 -2.07
CA TYR A 121 -3.00 -22.30 -1.73
C TYR A 121 -3.94 -21.75 -2.81
N GLN A 122 -3.62 -21.97 -4.09
CA GLN A 122 -4.50 -21.58 -5.21
C GLN A 122 -5.83 -22.32 -5.13
N ARG A 123 -5.83 -23.61 -4.82
CA ARG A 123 -7.06 -24.38 -4.62
C ARG A 123 -7.87 -23.87 -3.44
N SER A 124 -7.24 -23.60 -2.29
CA SER A 124 -7.97 -23.06 -1.13
C SER A 124 -8.56 -21.67 -1.41
N LEU A 125 -7.84 -20.80 -2.12
CA LEU A 125 -8.39 -19.51 -2.59
C LEU A 125 -9.56 -19.71 -3.57
N ASP A 126 -9.44 -20.63 -4.52
CA ASP A 126 -10.50 -20.94 -5.48
C ASP A 126 -11.72 -21.57 -4.80
N GLU A 127 -11.53 -22.37 -3.75
CA GLU A 127 -12.59 -22.93 -2.92
C GLU A 127 -13.30 -21.83 -2.11
N GLU A 128 -12.55 -20.94 -1.45
CA GLU A 128 -13.11 -19.80 -0.70
C GLU A 128 -13.82 -18.78 -1.60
N MET A 129 -13.34 -18.55 -2.82
CA MET A 129 -13.99 -17.66 -3.79
C MET A 129 -15.07 -18.35 -4.63
N GLY A 130 -15.09 -19.68 -4.68
CA GLY A 130 -15.94 -20.49 -5.55
C GLY A 130 -17.33 -20.81 -4.97
N GLU A 131 -17.55 -20.65 -3.66
CA GLU A 131 -18.82 -21.02 -3.02
C GLU A 131 -20.02 -20.11 -3.36
N GLU A 132 -19.85 -19.01 -4.10
CA GLU A 132 -20.98 -18.11 -4.47
C GLU A 132 -21.63 -18.36 -5.84
N THR A 133 -21.17 -19.32 -6.64
CA THR A 133 -21.83 -19.59 -7.94
C THR A 133 -22.50 -20.96 -7.98
N VAL A 134 -23.77 -20.99 -7.58
CA VAL A 134 -24.65 -22.13 -7.92
C VAL A 134 -24.65 -22.25 -9.45
N PRO A 135 -24.19 -23.37 -10.03
CA PRO A 135 -24.16 -23.53 -11.48
C PRO A 135 -25.55 -23.28 -12.08
N PHE A 136 -25.64 -22.54 -13.19
CA PHE A 136 -26.90 -22.16 -13.84
C PHE A 136 -27.84 -23.36 -14.06
N GLU A 137 -27.27 -24.53 -14.37
CA GLU A 137 -28.00 -25.78 -14.55
C GLU A 137 -28.74 -26.25 -13.30
N GLN A 138 -28.18 -26.01 -12.12
CA GLN A 138 -28.77 -26.39 -10.85
C GLN A 138 -29.91 -25.44 -10.48
N TYR A 139 -29.76 -24.14 -10.78
CA TYR A 139 -30.83 -23.14 -10.66
C TYR A 139 -32.02 -23.47 -11.57
N ALA A 140 -31.74 -23.86 -12.82
CA ALA A 140 -32.78 -24.25 -13.78
C ALA A 140 -33.57 -25.47 -13.31
N ARG A 141 -32.93 -26.45 -12.68
CA ARG A 141 -33.61 -27.63 -12.11
C ARG A 141 -34.52 -27.26 -10.94
N ILE A 142 -34.03 -26.41 -10.03
CA ILE A 142 -34.81 -25.95 -8.87
C ILE A 142 -36.05 -25.17 -9.33
N CYS A 143 -35.92 -24.27 -10.31
CA CYS A 143 -37.07 -23.56 -10.88
C CYS A 143 -38.11 -24.53 -11.48
N GLN A 144 -37.68 -25.54 -12.25
CA GLN A 144 -38.59 -26.51 -12.85
C GLN A 144 -39.32 -27.39 -11.81
N GLU A 145 -38.64 -27.77 -10.71
CA GLU A 145 -39.27 -28.52 -9.62
C GLU A 145 -40.26 -27.68 -8.83
N GLN A 146 -39.93 -26.39 -8.62
CA GLN A 146 -40.82 -25.44 -7.97
C GLN A 146 -42.09 -25.22 -8.81
N GLU A 147 -41.95 -24.99 -10.12
CA GLU A 147 -43.07 -24.82 -11.05
C GLU A 147 -44.01 -26.04 -11.07
N ARG A 148 -43.46 -27.26 -11.09
CA ARG A 148 -44.27 -28.49 -10.99
C ARG A 148 -45.00 -28.61 -9.67
N SER A 149 -44.39 -28.16 -8.58
CA SER A 149 -44.98 -28.23 -7.25
C SER A 149 -46.10 -27.20 -7.09
N ASP A 150 -45.88 -25.98 -7.57
CA ASP A 150 -46.87 -24.91 -7.57
C ASP A 150 -48.07 -25.25 -8.45
N GLN A 151 -47.84 -25.88 -9.60
CA GLN A 151 -48.92 -26.33 -10.48
C GLN A 151 -49.80 -27.40 -9.81
N LYS A 152 -49.20 -28.37 -9.12
CA LYS A 152 -49.95 -29.36 -8.32
C LYS A 152 -50.74 -28.71 -7.18
N LEU A 153 -50.19 -27.66 -6.57
CA LEU A 153 -50.87 -26.94 -5.50
C LEU A 153 -52.08 -26.15 -6.05
N ILE A 154 -51.96 -25.51 -7.21
CA ILE A 154 -53.05 -24.80 -7.88
C ILE A 154 -54.16 -25.75 -8.29
N GLU A 155 -53.82 -26.93 -8.82
CA GLU A 155 -54.80 -27.96 -9.21
C GLU A 155 -55.57 -28.48 -7.98
N THR A 156 -54.88 -28.73 -6.87
CA THR A 156 -55.51 -29.25 -5.64
C THR A 156 -56.37 -28.19 -4.94
N THR A 157 -55.96 -26.92 -4.96
CA THR A 157 -56.73 -25.80 -4.36
C THR A 157 -57.87 -25.30 -5.26
N GLY A 158 -57.72 -25.33 -6.58
CA GLY A 158 -58.76 -24.94 -7.55
C GLY A 158 -59.97 -25.89 -7.59
N MET A 159 -59.79 -27.17 -7.25
CA MET A 159 -60.89 -28.14 -7.17
C MET A 159 -61.79 -27.95 -5.92
N SER A 160 -61.35 -27.17 -4.92
CA SER A 160 -62.09 -26.98 -3.66
C SER A 160 -63.10 -25.80 -3.71
N SER A 161 -63.05 -24.93 -4.74
CA SER A 161 -63.90 -23.72 -4.80
C SER A 161 -65.24 -23.90 -5.53
N LYS A 162 -65.63 -25.12 -5.92
CA LYS A 162 -66.97 -25.41 -6.48
C LYS A 162 -67.71 -26.45 -5.64
N ARG A 163 -68.21 -26.04 -4.46
CA ARG A 163 -69.52 -26.46 -3.90
C ARG A 163 -69.68 -25.99 -2.45
N GLN A 164 -70.30 -24.82 -2.29
CA GLN A 164 -71.33 -24.62 -1.28
C GLN A 164 -72.18 -23.43 -1.74
N LYS A 165 -73.31 -23.72 -2.39
CA LYS A 165 -74.44 -22.80 -2.54
C LYS A 165 -75.53 -23.34 -1.60
N PHE A 166 -75.94 -22.52 -0.64
CA PHE A 166 -77.26 -22.61 -0.01
C PHE A 166 -78.26 -21.89 -0.91
#